data_AF-A0A9K3LNB0-F1
#
_entry.id   AF-A0A9K3LNB0-F1
#
_cell.length_a   1.000
_cell.length_b   1.000
_cell.length_c   1.000
_cell.angle_alpha   90.00
_cell.angle_beta   90.00
_cell.angle_gamma   90.00
#
_symmetry.space_group_name_H-M   'P 1'
#
loop_
_entity.id
_entity.type
_entity.pdbx_description
1 polymer ?
#
loop_
_entity_poly.entity_id
_entity_poly.type
_entity_poly.pdbx_seq_one_letter_code
_entity_poly.pdbx_strand_id
1 'polypeptide(L)'
;MTGTLVEMNGVKETAAVSTTEEDREDVAMILSKEQDKTDGVQISAHLTHNTYSLLFISNLKSPGFVFGMVFFVFQVSLASLAMVDLVDPGSGNVLQLPADVEPYVRAAGYLALALAVPLFTDMLDAIERFHDGYDPVVMQQAPHATKCKFLFAYILASFCPVHSFKRRRRGVFLGQTRIYNSLGLQETAVLVEEVKTPNSKGPWLRRIAFACITTGVLVGYSVIWGRQASGEYLCNRIEVQFGDATFSHLPLHSGVYSVDKGKKENDRFVYKDEVSGYSIFRYCRNMNAWVFGYFDTSDDNVDDDDYNAVCDPGNETNLPGWMLKSPTTTSFDIFDTNPSEWMVVTPQLNDLVYPVDYLLIKCLDCNSETCNSLGGQCVDDPNLSENRVCSCYEDFTGNECQFNIFTSICESITYDRRFEPFTSQGSPFSSTFEIVMNSNGDVPTLYDKPVYAFVYSDTNDPRFGLMNLVAFFGTRYYALEVHWQELLPNATVETAAADFVKEIQTLHDENGPARSFLFVSGIVYPLFTSDPVHFGTAQDKLMPTELGWYYTATDEYGYPLAIGPSIGTRLLCGQCSSEFFNCGLHGFCEFDSDESYFGSCQCLEGYVGPQCEKYDPAAIGNNETKL
;
A
#
# COMPACT_ATOMS: atom_id res chain seq x y z
N MET A 1 21.69 -20.38 -48.99
CA MET A 1 21.75 -21.81 -48.61
C MET A 1 20.58 -22.03 -47.67
N THR A 2 19.40 -22.22 -48.25
CA THR A 2 18.67 -23.51 -48.31
C THR A 2 18.19 -23.93 -46.92
N GLY A 3 16.91 -23.64 -46.68
CA GLY A 3 16.21 -23.98 -45.46
C GLY A 3 15.83 -25.46 -45.39
N THR A 4 15.34 -25.86 -44.23
CA THR A 4 14.61 -27.12 -44.07
C THR A 4 13.45 -26.89 -43.13
N LEU A 5 12.24 -26.93 -43.70
CA LEU A 5 10.97 -27.07 -43.00
C LEU A 5 10.83 -28.51 -42.50
N VAL A 6 10.43 -28.70 -41.25
CA VAL A 6 9.99 -29.99 -40.72
C VAL A 6 8.50 -29.91 -40.46
N GLU A 7 7.74 -30.70 -41.23
CA GLU A 7 6.32 -30.99 -41.02
C GLU A 7 6.12 -31.75 -39.70
N MET A 8 5.14 -31.33 -38.89
CA MET A 8 4.58 -32.13 -37.81
C MET A 8 3.25 -32.73 -38.26
N ASN A 9 3.23 -34.04 -38.48
CA ASN A 9 2.01 -34.83 -38.65
C ASN A 9 1.53 -35.33 -37.28
N GLY A 10 0.23 -35.15 -37.04
CA GLY A 10 -0.44 -35.51 -35.80
C GLY A 10 -0.68 -37.01 -35.62
N VAL A 11 -0.78 -37.39 -34.36
CA VAL A 11 -1.40 -38.65 -33.91
C VAL A 11 -2.41 -38.27 -32.83
N LYS A 12 -3.70 -38.46 -33.13
CA LYS A 12 -4.78 -38.47 -32.15
C LYS A 12 -4.87 -39.87 -31.58
N GLU A 13 -4.48 -40.04 -30.32
CA GLU A 13 -4.79 -41.23 -29.53
C GLU A 13 -5.72 -40.82 -28.39
N THR A 14 -6.99 -41.20 -28.53
CA THR A 14 -8.00 -41.11 -27.46
C THR A 14 -7.84 -42.31 -26.54
N ALA A 15 -7.20 -42.13 -25.39
CA ALA A 15 -7.23 -43.06 -24.28
C ALA A 15 -8.43 -42.74 -23.38
N ALA A 16 -9.39 -43.66 -23.31
CA ALA A 16 -10.44 -43.65 -22.31
C ALA A 16 -9.84 -44.11 -20.97
N VAL A 17 -9.68 -43.18 -20.04
CA VAL A 17 -9.27 -43.48 -18.67
C VAL A 17 -10.53 -43.83 -17.87
N SER A 18 -10.61 -45.09 -17.46
CA SER A 18 -11.56 -45.61 -16.48
C SER A 18 -11.08 -45.21 -15.10
N THR A 19 -11.63 -44.13 -14.53
CA THR A 19 -11.35 -43.73 -13.15
C THR A 19 -12.13 -44.60 -12.16
N THR A 20 -11.42 -45.11 -11.16
CA THR A 20 -11.94 -45.90 -10.06
C THR A 20 -12.56 -44.99 -8.99
N GLU A 21 -13.46 -45.52 -8.17
CA GLU A 21 -14.26 -44.77 -7.19
C GLU A 21 -13.39 -44.10 -6.09
N GLU A 22 -12.18 -44.60 -5.88
CA GLU A 22 -11.17 -44.08 -4.94
C GLU A 22 -10.52 -42.76 -5.44
N ASP A 23 -10.40 -42.56 -6.76
CA ASP A 23 -9.87 -41.32 -7.35
C ASP A 23 -10.88 -40.15 -7.24
N ARG A 24 -12.12 -40.42 -6.86
CA ARG A 24 -13.19 -39.41 -6.76
C ARG A 24 -13.15 -38.66 -5.44
N GLU A 25 -12.64 -39.26 -4.37
CA GLU A 25 -12.48 -38.60 -3.06
C GLU A 25 -11.24 -37.69 -3.04
N ASP A 26 -10.15 -38.08 -3.71
CA ASP A 26 -8.96 -37.24 -3.84
C ASP A 26 -9.19 -36.03 -4.77
N VAL A 27 -9.96 -36.19 -5.85
CA VAL A 27 -10.34 -35.05 -6.70
C VAL A 27 -11.34 -34.12 -5.99
N ALA A 28 -12.21 -34.63 -5.11
CA ALA A 28 -13.08 -33.79 -4.30
C ALA A 28 -12.30 -33.01 -3.22
N MET A 29 -11.24 -33.60 -2.66
CA MET A 29 -10.35 -32.93 -1.69
C MET A 29 -9.44 -31.88 -2.37
N ILE A 30 -9.01 -32.12 -3.61
CA ILE A 30 -8.27 -31.13 -4.42
C ILE A 30 -9.19 -29.98 -4.84
N LEU A 31 -10.44 -30.26 -5.26
CA LEU A 31 -11.42 -29.23 -5.59
C LEU A 31 -11.87 -28.43 -4.36
N SER A 32 -11.93 -29.03 -3.17
CA SER A 32 -12.20 -28.27 -1.93
C SER A 32 -11.00 -27.43 -1.49
N LYS A 33 -9.77 -27.81 -1.83
CA LYS A 33 -8.56 -27.00 -1.59
C LYS A 33 -8.36 -25.89 -2.61
N GLU A 34 -8.87 -26.02 -3.83
CA GLU A 34 -8.90 -24.92 -4.82
C GLU A 34 -10.00 -23.89 -4.55
N GLN A 35 -11.08 -24.28 -3.86
CA GLN A 35 -12.19 -23.38 -3.55
C GLN A 35 -11.97 -22.53 -2.27
N ASP A 36 -10.96 -22.88 -1.46
CA ASP A 36 -10.48 -22.07 -0.32
C ASP A 36 -9.27 -21.18 -0.72
N LYS A 37 -8.91 -21.22 -2.01
CA LYS A 37 -7.86 -20.42 -2.65
C LYS A 37 -8.41 -19.40 -3.65
N THR A 38 -9.69 -19.06 -3.51
CA THR A 38 -10.12 -17.69 -3.83
C THR A 38 -9.58 -16.81 -2.72
N ASP A 39 -8.30 -16.51 -2.85
CA ASP A 39 -7.60 -15.46 -2.15
C ASP A 39 -8.52 -14.25 -2.03
N GLY A 40 -8.48 -13.60 -0.87
CA GLY A 40 -9.12 -12.33 -0.61
C GLY A 40 -8.63 -11.30 -1.60
N VAL A 41 -9.18 -11.33 -2.82
CA VAL A 41 -9.32 -10.18 -3.70
C VAL A 41 -10.11 -9.23 -2.83
N GLN A 42 -9.38 -8.35 -2.13
CA GLN A 42 -9.93 -7.08 -1.72
C GLN A 42 -10.43 -6.47 -3.03
N ILE A 43 -11.72 -6.68 -3.30
CA ILE A 43 -12.46 -5.84 -4.20
C ILE A 43 -12.40 -4.50 -3.50
N SER A 44 -11.33 -3.75 -3.80
CA SER A 44 -11.30 -2.30 -3.70
C SER A 44 -12.54 -1.88 -4.47
N ALA A 45 -13.64 -1.73 -3.74
CA ALA A 45 -14.88 -1.28 -4.30
C ALA A 45 -14.61 0.17 -4.64
N HIS A 46 -14.10 0.39 -5.85
CA HIS A 46 -13.74 1.70 -6.35
C HIS A 46 -15.00 2.55 -6.23
N LEU A 47 -15.02 3.41 -5.21
CA LEU A 47 -16.13 4.31 -5.00
C LEU A 47 -16.10 5.29 -6.15
N THR A 48 -17.11 5.22 -7.02
CA THR A 48 -17.29 6.18 -8.10
C THR A 48 -17.34 7.58 -7.49
N HIS A 49 -16.61 8.52 -8.07
CA HIS A 49 -16.48 9.92 -7.63
C HIS A 49 -17.78 10.74 -7.80
N ASN A 50 -18.96 10.18 -7.48
CA ASN A 50 -20.24 10.87 -7.58
C ASN A 50 -20.64 11.48 -6.22
N THR A 51 -21.33 12.62 -6.27
CA THR A 51 -21.67 13.41 -5.08
C THR A 51 -22.62 12.67 -4.12
N TYR A 52 -23.42 11.75 -4.64
CA TYR A 52 -24.36 10.93 -3.85
C TYR A 52 -23.66 9.82 -3.06
N SER A 53 -22.60 9.22 -3.61
CA SER A 53 -21.73 8.29 -2.91
C SER A 53 -21.00 9.01 -1.78
N LEU A 54 -20.53 10.25 -2.02
CA LEU A 54 -19.93 11.10 -1.00
C LEU A 54 -20.91 11.36 0.16
N LEU A 55 -22.17 11.72 -0.12
CA LEU A 55 -23.21 11.91 0.90
C LEU A 55 -23.49 10.65 1.72
N PHE A 56 -23.41 9.48 1.08
CA PHE A 56 -23.67 8.20 1.70
C PHE A 56 -22.54 7.76 2.65
N ILE A 57 -21.28 7.84 2.19
CA ILE A 57 -20.11 7.40 2.96
C ILE A 57 -19.66 8.41 4.02
N SER A 58 -19.91 9.70 3.82
CA SER A 58 -19.38 10.75 4.68
C SER A 58 -20.11 10.83 6.02
N ASN A 59 -19.39 11.19 7.09
CA ASN A 59 -20.01 11.49 8.40
C ASN A 59 -20.92 12.74 8.26
N LEU A 60 -22.08 12.79 8.95
CA LEU A 60 -23.06 13.89 8.83
C LEU A 60 -22.46 15.28 9.12
N LYS A 61 -21.46 15.32 10.00
CA LYS A 61 -20.75 16.56 10.37
C LYS A 61 -19.46 16.79 9.57
N SER A 62 -19.08 15.86 8.70
CA SER A 62 -17.87 16.00 7.91
C SER A 62 -18.05 17.06 6.82
N PRO A 63 -16.97 17.75 6.42
CA PRO A 63 -16.98 18.65 5.28
C PRO A 63 -17.50 18.00 3.99
N GLY A 64 -17.19 16.70 3.77
CA GLY A 64 -17.66 15.95 2.60
C GLY A 64 -19.18 15.82 2.51
N PHE A 65 -19.84 15.56 3.64
CA PHE A 65 -21.32 15.51 3.69
C PHE A 65 -21.94 16.88 3.45
N VAL A 66 -21.38 17.94 4.05
CA VAL A 66 -21.86 19.32 3.86
C VAL A 66 -21.70 19.74 2.40
N PHE A 67 -20.54 19.44 1.79
CA PHE A 67 -20.29 19.70 0.37
C PHE A 67 -21.31 18.99 -0.52
N GLY A 68 -21.55 17.70 -0.29
CA GLY A 68 -22.54 16.94 -1.05
C GLY A 68 -23.96 17.50 -0.92
N MET A 69 -24.34 17.97 0.28
CA MET A 69 -25.65 18.61 0.51
C MET A 69 -25.77 19.95 -0.23
N VAL A 70 -24.72 20.76 -0.22
CA VAL A 70 -24.68 22.04 -0.95
C VAL A 70 -24.84 21.80 -2.45
N PHE A 71 -24.13 20.80 -2.98
CA PHE A 71 -24.21 20.45 -4.40
C PHE A 71 -25.60 19.94 -4.79
N PHE A 72 -26.21 19.08 -3.97
CA PHE A 72 -27.60 18.65 -4.17
C PHE A 72 -28.58 19.83 -4.19
N VAL A 73 -28.49 20.74 -3.20
CA VAL A 73 -29.34 21.95 -3.15
C VAL A 73 -29.15 22.79 -4.41
N PHE A 74 -27.91 22.91 -4.91
CA PHE A 74 -27.63 23.62 -6.15
C PHE A 74 -28.28 22.95 -7.37
N GLN A 75 -28.13 21.63 -7.54
CA GLN A 75 -28.76 20.87 -8.62
C GLN A 75 -30.29 21.04 -8.63
N VAL A 76 -30.94 20.87 -7.48
CA VAL A 76 -32.40 21.04 -7.35
C VAL A 76 -32.83 22.48 -7.60
N SER A 77 -32.03 23.46 -7.15
CA SER A 77 -32.32 24.88 -7.37
C SER A 77 -32.26 25.25 -8.85
N LEU A 78 -31.26 24.74 -9.59
CA LEU A 78 -31.14 24.94 -11.04
C LEU A 78 -32.33 24.34 -11.80
N ALA A 79 -32.68 23.09 -11.48
CA ALA A 79 -33.84 22.42 -12.07
C ALA A 79 -35.15 23.15 -11.75
N SER A 80 -35.31 23.62 -10.51
CA SER A 80 -36.49 24.39 -10.07
C SER A 80 -36.58 25.75 -10.77
N LEU A 81 -35.46 26.45 -10.93
CA LEU A 81 -35.40 27.72 -11.67
C LEU A 81 -35.77 27.52 -13.14
N ALA A 82 -35.24 26.48 -13.78
CA ALA A 82 -35.57 26.14 -15.16
C ALA A 82 -37.05 25.73 -15.33
N MET A 83 -37.61 25.00 -14.38
CA MET A 83 -39.05 24.71 -14.34
C MET A 83 -39.87 26.00 -14.21
N VAL A 84 -39.52 26.89 -13.28
CA VAL A 84 -40.26 28.15 -13.07
C VAL A 84 -40.21 29.05 -14.32
N ASP A 85 -39.07 29.12 -15.01
CA ASP A 85 -38.90 29.88 -16.25
C ASP A 85 -39.72 29.27 -17.41
N LEU A 86 -40.04 27.97 -17.39
CA LEU A 86 -40.95 27.33 -18.32
C LEU A 86 -42.45 27.54 -17.96
N VAL A 87 -42.79 27.83 -16.68
CA VAL A 87 -44.20 27.96 -16.23
C VAL A 87 -44.70 29.35 -16.55
N ASP A 88 -43.89 30.36 -16.27
CA ASP A 88 -44.33 31.74 -16.23
C ASP A 88 -43.71 32.57 -17.37
N PRO A 89 -44.40 32.69 -18.52
CA PRO A 89 -43.92 33.50 -19.65
C PRO A 89 -43.87 34.99 -19.32
N GLY A 90 -44.51 35.44 -18.23
CA GLY A 90 -44.62 36.86 -17.88
C GLY A 90 -43.56 37.37 -16.90
N SER A 91 -42.83 36.50 -16.19
CA SER A 91 -41.91 36.92 -15.11
C SER A 91 -40.44 36.61 -15.39
N GLY A 92 -39.83 37.38 -16.29
CA GLY A 92 -38.37 37.54 -16.33
C GLY A 92 -37.62 36.20 -16.46
N ASN A 93 -37.94 35.46 -17.50
CA ASN A 93 -37.25 34.28 -18.01
C ASN A 93 -35.72 34.46 -18.02
N VAL A 94 -35.04 33.99 -16.98
CA VAL A 94 -33.61 34.25 -16.73
C VAL A 94 -32.74 33.41 -17.65
N LEU A 95 -33.15 32.16 -17.89
CA LEU A 95 -32.46 31.22 -18.76
C LEU A 95 -32.78 31.43 -20.24
N GLN A 96 -33.63 32.42 -20.57
CA GLN A 96 -34.08 32.71 -21.93
C GLN A 96 -34.75 31.50 -22.62
N LEU A 97 -35.34 30.59 -21.83
CA LEU A 97 -36.09 29.46 -22.35
C LEU A 97 -37.38 29.98 -22.98
N PRO A 98 -37.65 29.75 -24.27
CA PRO A 98 -38.75 30.41 -24.96
C PRO A 98 -40.09 29.98 -24.34
N ALA A 99 -40.61 30.79 -23.41
CA ALA A 99 -41.79 30.48 -22.61
C ALA A 99 -43.09 30.81 -23.37
N ASP A 100 -42.99 31.63 -24.42
CA ASP A 100 -44.09 32.05 -25.30
C ASP A 100 -44.21 31.13 -26.53
N VAL A 101 -43.93 29.84 -26.32
CA VAL A 101 -44.13 28.80 -27.33
C VAL A 101 -45.45 28.08 -27.10
N GLU A 102 -45.92 27.44 -28.16
CA GLU A 102 -47.15 26.67 -28.12
C GLU A 102 -47.12 25.63 -26.97
N PRO A 103 -48.27 25.35 -26.30
CA PRO A 103 -48.30 24.58 -25.06
C PRO A 103 -47.61 23.21 -25.13
N TYR A 104 -47.61 22.57 -26.29
CA TYR A 104 -46.95 21.29 -26.52
C TYR A 104 -45.42 21.40 -26.58
N VAL A 105 -44.87 22.52 -27.06
CA VAL A 105 -43.42 22.79 -27.02
C VAL A 105 -42.98 23.04 -25.58
N ARG A 106 -43.81 23.74 -24.79
CA ARG A 106 -43.62 23.89 -23.33
C ARG A 106 -43.65 22.53 -22.64
N ALA A 107 -44.67 21.72 -22.89
CA ALA A 107 -44.77 20.37 -22.34
C ALA A 107 -43.57 19.49 -22.73
N ALA A 108 -43.09 19.59 -23.96
CA ALA A 108 -41.87 18.91 -24.41
C ALA A 108 -40.62 19.43 -23.69
N GLY A 109 -40.51 20.74 -23.45
CA GLY A 109 -39.44 21.35 -22.65
C GLY A 109 -39.44 20.89 -21.20
N TYR A 110 -40.61 20.80 -20.56
CA TYR A 110 -40.76 20.18 -19.24
C TYR A 110 -40.34 18.73 -19.23
N LEU A 111 -40.81 17.96 -20.21
CA LEU A 111 -40.49 16.55 -20.31
C LEU A 111 -38.98 16.38 -20.54
N ALA A 112 -38.37 17.20 -21.38
CA ALA A 112 -36.94 17.19 -21.63
C ALA A 112 -36.14 17.54 -20.38
N LEU A 113 -36.56 18.55 -19.60
CA LEU A 113 -35.88 18.93 -18.37
C LEU A 113 -36.06 17.88 -17.26
N ALA A 114 -37.27 17.33 -17.14
CA ALA A 114 -37.60 16.23 -16.25
C ALA A 114 -36.88 14.93 -16.61
N LEU A 115 -36.50 14.74 -17.89
CA LEU A 115 -35.70 13.61 -18.36
C LEU A 115 -34.18 13.90 -18.28
N ALA A 116 -33.74 15.13 -18.50
CA ALA A 116 -32.33 15.51 -18.51
C ALA A 116 -31.71 15.48 -17.12
N VAL A 117 -32.45 15.92 -16.08
CA VAL A 117 -31.95 15.91 -14.70
C VAL A 117 -31.65 14.49 -14.20
N PRO A 118 -32.51 13.48 -14.44
CA PRO A 118 -32.18 12.08 -14.15
C PRO A 118 -31.12 11.43 -15.03
N LEU A 119 -30.86 11.99 -16.21
CA LEU A 119 -29.88 11.45 -17.16
C LEU A 119 -28.44 11.92 -16.86
N PHE A 120 -28.23 12.77 -15.85
CA PHE A 120 -26.88 13.01 -15.35
C PHE A 120 -26.27 11.70 -14.87
N THR A 121 -25.07 11.40 -15.37
CA THR A 121 -24.32 10.15 -15.11
C THR A 121 -24.24 9.83 -13.63
N ASP A 122 -24.03 10.83 -12.79
CA ASP A 122 -23.96 10.69 -11.33
C ASP A 122 -25.26 10.14 -10.70
N MET A 123 -26.41 10.44 -11.30
CA MET A 123 -27.71 9.98 -10.82
C MET A 123 -28.02 8.58 -11.35
N LEU A 124 -27.61 8.26 -12.58
CA LEU A 124 -27.73 6.92 -13.15
C LEU A 124 -26.84 5.91 -12.41
N ASP A 125 -25.58 6.27 -12.14
CA ASP A 125 -24.65 5.45 -11.35
C ASP A 125 -25.17 5.23 -9.92
N ALA A 126 -25.73 6.28 -9.31
CA ALA A 126 -26.37 6.15 -8.01
C ALA A 126 -27.54 5.16 -8.08
N ILE A 127 -28.45 5.30 -9.06
CA ILE A 127 -29.61 4.39 -9.23
C ILE A 127 -29.17 2.96 -9.52
N GLU A 128 -28.12 2.75 -10.32
CA GLU A 128 -27.58 1.42 -10.64
C GLU A 128 -27.01 0.75 -9.38
N ARG A 129 -26.20 1.46 -8.59
CA ARG A 129 -25.73 0.98 -7.28
C ARG A 129 -26.87 0.79 -6.27
N PHE A 130 -27.91 1.62 -6.32
CA PHE A 130 -29.11 1.46 -5.50
C PHE A 130 -29.93 0.22 -5.91
N HIS A 131 -29.97 -0.11 -7.20
CA HIS A 131 -30.61 -1.31 -7.73
C HIS A 131 -29.85 -2.58 -7.29
N ASP A 132 -28.52 -2.50 -7.26
CA ASP A 132 -27.66 -3.58 -6.77
C ASP A 132 -27.82 -3.81 -5.25
N GLY A 133 -28.41 -2.83 -4.56
CA GLY A 133 -28.99 -2.98 -3.24
C GLY A 133 -28.06 -2.62 -2.10
N TYR A 134 -28.54 -2.85 -0.88
CA TYR A 134 -27.83 -2.57 0.35
C TYR A 134 -26.80 -3.67 0.61
N ASP A 135 -25.65 -3.61 -0.06
CA ASP A 135 -24.59 -4.62 0.05
C ASP A 135 -23.92 -4.57 1.44
N PRO A 136 -23.93 -5.66 2.23
CA PRO A 136 -23.23 -5.73 3.51
C PRO A 136 -21.71 -5.52 3.40
N VAL A 137 -21.09 -5.81 2.27
CA VAL A 137 -19.65 -5.61 2.04
C VAL A 137 -19.28 -4.12 2.06
N VAL A 138 -20.10 -3.27 1.45
CA VAL A 138 -19.90 -1.81 1.44
C VAL A 138 -19.99 -1.23 2.85
N MET A 139 -20.78 -1.81 3.76
CA MET A 139 -20.85 -1.37 5.16
C MET A 139 -19.60 -1.73 5.96
N GLN A 140 -18.91 -2.83 5.62
CA GLN A 140 -17.64 -3.17 6.27
C GLN A 140 -16.55 -2.18 5.86
N GLN A 141 -16.61 -1.65 4.65
CA GLN A 141 -15.63 -0.70 4.11
C GLN A 141 -15.95 0.77 4.47
N ALA A 142 -17.23 1.12 4.70
CA ALA A 142 -17.65 2.47 5.04
C ALA A 142 -18.38 2.50 6.41
N PRO A 143 -17.67 2.66 7.55
CA PRO A 143 -18.25 2.55 8.89
C PRO A 143 -19.32 3.63 9.20
N HIS A 144 -19.40 4.67 8.37
CA HIS A 144 -20.36 5.75 8.49
C HIS A 144 -21.59 5.61 7.58
N ALA A 145 -21.64 4.58 6.72
CA ALA A 145 -22.79 4.25 5.90
C ALA A 145 -23.90 3.65 6.78
N THR A 146 -25.04 4.34 6.89
CA THR A 146 -26.20 3.83 7.65
C THR A 146 -27.41 3.65 6.74
N LYS A 147 -28.33 2.77 7.12
CA LYS A 147 -29.60 2.55 6.39
C LYS A 147 -30.38 3.85 6.22
N CYS A 148 -30.34 4.72 7.22
CA CYS A 148 -30.98 6.03 7.16
C CYS A 148 -30.31 6.96 6.14
N LYS A 149 -28.96 6.99 6.09
CA LYS A 149 -28.24 7.79 5.07
C LYS A 149 -28.44 7.24 3.67
N PHE A 150 -28.47 5.93 3.51
CA PHE A 150 -28.79 5.28 2.25
C PHE A 150 -30.20 5.61 1.79
N LEU A 151 -31.19 5.47 2.68
CA LEU A 151 -32.58 5.83 2.39
C LEU A 151 -32.72 7.33 2.12
N PHE A 152 -31.96 8.17 2.83
CA PHE A 152 -31.94 9.61 2.60
C PHE A 152 -31.34 9.96 1.23
N ALA A 153 -30.16 9.44 0.89
CA ALA A 153 -29.54 9.60 -0.42
C ALA A 153 -30.43 9.06 -1.54
N TYR A 154 -31.13 7.94 -1.30
CA TYR A 154 -32.13 7.38 -2.20
C TYR A 154 -33.33 8.32 -2.39
N ILE A 155 -33.89 8.85 -1.30
CA ILE A 155 -35.01 9.80 -1.35
C ILE A 155 -34.57 11.06 -2.12
N LEU A 156 -33.37 11.58 -1.85
CA LEU A 156 -32.81 12.73 -2.57
C LEU A 156 -32.64 12.44 -4.08
N ALA A 157 -32.14 11.26 -4.44
CA ALA A 157 -32.07 10.81 -5.84
C ALA A 157 -33.46 10.61 -6.47
N SER A 158 -34.45 10.18 -5.68
CA SER A 158 -35.82 9.88 -6.12
C SER A 158 -36.73 11.11 -6.24
N PHE A 159 -36.38 12.24 -5.62
CA PHE A 159 -37.13 13.50 -5.76
C PHE A 159 -36.98 14.15 -7.14
N CYS A 160 -36.17 13.57 -8.04
CA CYS A 160 -36.23 13.84 -9.49
C CYS A 160 -37.14 12.83 -10.18
N PRO A 161 -38.12 13.26 -11.01
CA PRO A 161 -39.19 12.41 -11.51
C PRO A 161 -38.69 11.39 -12.53
N VAL A 162 -38.14 10.27 -12.04
CA VAL A 162 -37.92 9.07 -12.85
C VAL A 162 -39.25 8.35 -12.93
N HIS A 163 -40.00 8.59 -14.01
CA HIS A 163 -41.09 7.71 -14.34
C HIS A 163 -40.49 6.33 -14.67
N SER A 164 -40.84 5.33 -13.86
CA SER A 164 -40.38 3.95 -13.94
C SER A 164 -40.52 3.39 -15.37
N PHE A 165 -39.42 3.45 -16.13
CA PHE A 165 -39.33 2.88 -17.45
C PHE A 165 -39.12 1.37 -17.30
N LYS A 166 -40.22 0.63 -17.21
CA LYS A 166 -40.23 -0.82 -17.21
C LYS A 166 -39.56 -1.30 -18.50
N ARG A 167 -38.31 -1.77 -18.40
CA ARG A 167 -37.42 -2.21 -19.48
C ARG A 167 -38.10 -3.34 -20.29
N ARG A 168 -38.91 -2.98 -21.28
CA ARG A 168 -39.45 -3.91 -22.28
C ARG A 168 -38.34 -4.11 -23.31
N ARG A 169 -37.64 -5.26 -23.23
CA ARG A 169 -36.73 -5.72 -24.29
C ARG A 169 -37.43 -5.57 -25.65
N ARG A 170 -36.90 -4.73 -26.54
CA ARG A 170 -37.25 -4.78 -27.97
C ARG A 170 -36.07 -5.31 -28.74
N GLY A 171 -36.33 -6.41 -29.44
CA GLY A 171 -35.57 -6.76 -30.61
C GLY A 171 -35.72 -5.69 -31.69
N VAL A 172 -34.62 -5.53 -32.41
CA VAL A 172 -34.50 -5.33 -33.86
C VAL A 172 -35.31 -4.19 -34.47
N PHE A 173 -34.55 -3.13 -34.75
CA PHE A 173 -34.77 -2.08 -35.73
C PHE A 173 -35.02 -2.62 -37.14
N LEU A 174 -36.00 -2.06 -37.85
CA LEU A 174 -35.96 -1.69 -39.27
C LEU A 174 -37.27 -0.95 -39.62
N GLY A 175 -37.18 0.23 -40.25
CA GLY A 175 -38.33 0.79 -40.97
C GLY A 175 -38.47 2.31 -41.02
N GLN A 176 -37.86 2.90 -42.06
CA GLN A 176 -38.42 3.94 -42.94
C GLN A 176 -38.62 5.39 -42.47
N THR A 177 -37.79 6.24 -43.08
CA THR A 177 -38.00 7.65 -43.40
C THR A 177 -38.91 7.87 -44.62
N ARG A 178 -39.49 9.08 -44.70
CA ARG A 178 -40.29 9.76 -45.76
C ARG A 178 -41.80 9.50 -45.79
N ILE A 179 -42.58 10.54 -45.44
CA ILE A 179 -43.58 11.19 -46.32
C ILE A 179 -43.62 12.71 -45.98
N TYR A 180 -43.64 13.52 -47.04
CA TYR A 180 -43.66 14.98 -47.10
C TYR A 180 -45.01 15.62 -46.76
N ASN A 181 -44.95 16.89 -46.34
CA ASN A 181 -45.80 18.02 -46.72
C ASN A 181 -47.18 17.73 -47.35
N SER A 182 -48.25 18.01 -46.59
CA SER A 182 -49.37 18.80 -47.09
C SER A 182 -50.29 19.15 -45.92
N LEU A 183 -50.30 20.40 -45.48
CA LEU A 183 -51.48 21.05 -44.92
C LEU A 183 -51.16 22.54 -44.83
N GLY A 184 -51.61 23.25 -45.86
CA GLY A 184 -51.81 24.68 -45.76
C GLY A 184 -52.79 24.94 -44.63
N LEU A 185 -52.30 25.57 -43.58
CA LEU A 185 -53.12 26.18 -42.54
C LEU A 185 -52.86 27.67 -42.58
N GLN A 186 -53.96 28.36 -42.88
CA GLN A 186 -54.14 29.79 -43.01
C GLN A 186 -53.41 30.60 -41.94
N GLU A 187 -52.85 31.72 -42.41
CA GLU A 187 -52.58 32.91 -41.60
C GLU A 187 -53.83 33.30 -40.81
N THR A 188 -53.85 33.02 -39.52
CA THR A 188 -54.61 33.81 -38.55
C THR A 188 -53.63 34.77 -37.90
N ALA A 189 -53.56 35.99 -38.47
CA ALA A 189 -53.00 37.14 -37.79
C ALA A 189 -53.87 37.45 -36.57
N VAL A 190 -53.60 36.76 -35.46
CA VAL A 190 -54.14 37.10 -34.15
C VAL A 190 -53.41 38.35 -33.70
N LEU A 191 -54.15 39.45 -33.65
CA LEU A 191 -53.77 40.67 -32.95
C LEU A 191 -53.49 40.32 -31.50
N VAL A 192 -52.21 40.11 -31.18
CA VAL A 192 -51.72 40.00 -29.80
C VAL A 192 -51.84 41.39 -29.19
N GLU A 193 -52.87 41.58 -28.36
CA GLU A 193 -52.95 42.72 -27.46
C GLU A 193 -51.65 42.78 -26.63
N GLU A 194 -50.97 43.93 -26.66
CA GLU A 194 -49.88 44.25 -25.74
C GLU A 194 -50.40 44.25 -24.30
N VAL A 195 -50.42 43.07 -23.68
CA VAL A 195 -50.61 42.95 -22.24
C VAL A 195 -49.36 43.54 -21.60
N LYS A 196 -49.47 44.78 -21.11
CA LYS A 196 -48.48 45.40 -20.22
C LYS A 196 -48.28 44.48 -19.01
N THR A 197 -47.26 43.63 -19.09
CA THR A 197 -46.85 42.78 -17.98
C THR A 197 -46.48 43.69 -16.81
N PRO A 198 -47.09 43.51 -15.63
CA PRO A 198 -46.78 44.32 -14.46
C PRO A 198 -45.29 44.21 -14.18
N ASN A 199 -44.64 45.37 -14.02
CA ASN A 199 -43.22 45.53 -13.68
C ASN A 199 -42.94 44.78 -12.37
N SER A 200 -42.65 43.47 -12.48
CA SER A 200 -42.43 42.62 -11.33
C SER A 200 -41.05 42.98 -10.80
N LYS A 201 -40.99 43.50 -9.57
CA LYS A 201 -39.74 43.82 -8.87
C LYS A 201 -38.99 42.56 -8.40
N GLY A 202 -39.28 41.39 -8.97
CA GLY A 202 -38.77 40.07 -8.59
C GLY A 202 -37.53 39.49 -9.32
N PRO A 203 -37.07 39.98 -10.50
CA PRO A 203 -35.94 39.33 -11.21
C PRO A 203 -34.60 39.56 -10.52
N TRP A 204 -34.48 40.64 -9.74
CA TRP A 204 -33.28 40.96 -8.97
C TRP A 204 -32.98 39.90 -7.90
N LEU A 205 -34.02 39.41 -7.20
CA LEU A 205 -33.85 38.48 -6.09
C LEU A 205 -33.33 37.11 -6.57
N ARG A 206 -33.80 36.66 -7.74
CA ARG A 206 -33.36 35.41 -8.37
C ARG A 206 -31.93 35.50 -8.93
N ARG A 207 -31.57 36.62 -9.55
CA ARG A 207 -30.18 36.86 -10.00
C ARG A 207 -29.20 36.88 -8.84
N ILE A 208 -29.61 37.48 -7.71
CA ILE A 208 -28.82 37.43 -6.48
C ILE A 208 -28.68 36.00 -5.99
N ALA A 209 -29.76 35.22 -5.93
CA ALA A 209 -29.69 33.83 -5.48
C ALA A 209 -28.72 33.00 -6.33
N PHE A 210 -28.80 33.09 -7.66
CA PHE A 210 -27.88 32.39 -8.56
C PHE A 210 -26.43 32.85 -8.39
N ALA A 211 -26.20 34.16 -8.28
CA ALA A 211 -24.88 34.72 -8.02
C ALA A 211 -24.32 34.24 -6.68
N CYS A 212 -25.14 34.20 -5.62
CA CYS A 212 -24.76 33.70 -4.30
C CYS A 212 -24.37 32.21 -4.34
N ILE A 213 -25.15 31.35 -5.01
CA ILE A 213 -24.83 29.92 -5.06
C ILE A 213 -23.58 29.67 -5.90
N THR A 214 -23.48 30.29 -7.08
CA THR A 214 -22.29 30.17 -7.93
C THR A 214 -21.04 30.65 -7.19
N THR A 215 -21.13 31.79 -6.50
CA THR A 215 -20.04 32.30 -5.65
C THR A 215 -19.72 31.30 -4.54
N GLY A 216 -20.71 30.73 -3.87
CA GLY A 216 -20.50 29.73 -2.81
C GLY A 216 -19.78 28.47 -3.30
N VAL A 217 -20.15 27.95 -4.48
CA VAL A 217 -19.49 26.79 -5.11
C VAL A 217 -18.07 27.13 -5.53
N LEU A 218 -17.85 28.29 -6.16
CA LEU A 218 -16.51 28.73 -6.57
C LEU A 218 -15.60 28.97 -5.36
N VAL A 219 -16.13 29.53 -4.27
CA VAL A 219 -15.39 29.70 -3.00
C VAL A 219 -15.04 28.34 -2.42
N GLY A 220 -16.01 27.41 -2.32
CA GLY A 220 -15.76 26.06 -1.83
C GLY A 220 -14.72 25.31 -2.66
N TYR A 221 -14.83 25.36 -3.98
CA TYR A 221 -13.84 24.79 -4.90
C TYR A 221 -12.46 25.44 -4.72
N SER A 222 -12.38 26.76 -4.60
CA SER A 222 -11.11 27.48 -4.39
C SER A 222 -10.46 27.09 -3.06
N VAL A 223 -11.23 26.84 -2.01
CA VAL A 223 -10.71 26.34 -0.72
C VAL A 223 -10.16 24.92 -0.88
N ILE A 224 -10.91 24.01 -1.49
CA ILE A 224 -10.46 22.63 -1.71
C ILE A 224 -9.20 22.61 -2.59
N TRP A 225 -9.22 23.35 -3.70
CA TRP A 225 -8.07 23.49 -4.59
C TRP A 225 -6.86 24.08 -3.87
N GLY A 226 -7.06 25.10 -3.03
CA GLY A 226 -6.00 25.68 -2.21
C GLY A 226 -5.37 24.67 -1.23
N ARG A 227 -6.19 23.82 -0.60
CA ARG A 227 -5.74 22.77 0.33
C ARG A 227 -5.07 21.59 -0.37
N GLN A 228 -5.57 21.20 -1.54
CA GLN A 228 -4.91 20.21 -2.39
C GLN A 228 -3.56 20.74 -2.88
N ALA A 229 -3.54 21.99 -3.37
CA ALA A 229 -2.33 22.64 -3.80
C ALA A 229 -1.33 22.81 -2.65
N SER A 230 -1.76 23.01 -1.40
CA SER A 230 -0.87 23.05 -0.23
C SER A 230 -0.45 21.68 0.28
N GLY A 231 -0.98 20.58 -0.28
CA GLY A 231 -0.66 19.23 0.15
C GLY A 231 -1.31 18.82 1.47
N GLU A 232 -2.32 19.56 1.96
CA GLU A 232 -2.97 19.28 3.26
C GLU A 232 -3.66 17.90 3.30
N TYR A 233 -3.99 17.35 2.13
CA TYR A 233 -4.61 16.04 2.01
C TYR A 233 -3.64 14.91 1.69
N LEU A 234 -2.36 15.22 1.43
CA LEU A 234 -1.37 14.19 1.16
C LEU A 234 -0.90 13.59 2.48
N CYS A 235 -0.58 12.30 2.44
CA CYS A 235 0.11 11.69 3.55
C CYS A 235 1.48 12.34 3.69
N ASN A 236 1.85 12.74 4.90
CA ASN A 236 3.14 13.37 5.16
C ASN A 236 4.27 12.35 5.22
N ARG A 237 4.02 11.15 5.73
CA ARG A 237 4.99 10.06 5.82
C ARG A 237 4.45 8.79 5.19
N ILE A 238 5.20 8.17 4.31
CA ILE A 238 4.81 6.92 3.66
C ILE A 238 5.83 5.83 3.97
N GLU A 239 5.36 4.64 4.31
CA GLU A 239 6.17 3.43 4.44
C GLU A 239 6.22 2.75 3.08
N VAL A 240 7.42 2.43 2.63
CA VAL A 240 7.65 1.77 1.35
C VAL A 240 8.45 0.50 1.59
N GLN A 241 7.99 -0.60 0.99
CA GLN A 241 8.73 -1.86 0.97
C GLN A 241 8.81 -2.40 -0.45
N PHE A 242 10.03 -2.69 -0.89
CA PHE A 242 10.31 -3.24 -2.21
C PHE A 242 10.60 -4.74 -2.16
N GLY A 243 10.05 -5.50 -3.10
CA GLY A 243 10.44 -6.88 -3.36
C GLY A 243 11.88 -6.99 -3.88
N ASP A 244 12.39 -8.21 -3.89
CA ASP A 244 13.77 -8.52 -4.28
C ASP A 244 13.85 -9.47 -5.49
N ALA A 245 12.71 -9.94 -6.02
CA ALA A 245 12.74 -10.93 -7.09
C ALA A 245 13.22 -10.35 -8.43
N THR A 246 13.01 -9.05 -8.66
CA THR A 246 13.43 -8.38 -9.89
C THR A 246 14.83 -7.78 -9.76
N PHE A 247 15.11 -7.10 -8.64
CA PHE A 247 16.40 -6.50 -8.35
C PHE A 247 16.74 -6.66 -6.86
N SER A 248 17.88 -7.29 -6.62
CA SER A 248 18.50 -7.55 -5.31
C SER A 248 18.68 -6.29 -4.42
N HIS A 249 18.92 -5.12 -5.03
CA HIS A 249 19.22 -3.89 -4.29
C HIS A 249 18.00 -3.06 -3.90
N LEU A 250 16.85 -3.23 -4.57
CA LEU A 250 15.64 -2.45 -4.28
C LEU A 250 15.20 -2.53 -2.81
N PRO A 251 15.25 -3.69 -2.13
CA PRO A 251 14.91 -3.78 -0.70
C PRO A 251 15.70 -2.83 0.18
N LEU A 252 16.95 -2.50 -0.17
CA LEU A 252 17.79 -1.58 0.61
C LEU A 252 17.19 -0.16 0.67
N HIS A 253 16.40 0.21 -0.32
CA HIS A 253 15.67 1.47 -0.39
C HIS A 253 14.31 1.44 0.32
N SER A 254 13.92 0.32 0.93
CA SER A 254 12.72 0.29 1.76
C SER A 254 12.89 1.21 2.98
N GLY A 255 11.79 1.64 3.58
CA GLY A 255 11.82 2.52 4.75
C GLY A 255 10.71 3.55 4.73
N VAL A 256 10.93 4.64 5.48
CA VAL A 256 9.97 5.72 5.63
C VAL A 256 10.40 6.91 4.78
N TYR A 257 9.47 7.44 4.00
CA TYR A 257 9.66 8.60 3.14
C TYR A 257 8.78 9.74 3.63
N SER A 258 9.33 10.94 3.73
CA SER A 258 8.60 12.15 4.10
C SER A 258 8.31 13.04 2.89
N VAL A 259 7.18 13.73 2.91
CA VAL A 259 6.83 14.72 1.91
C VAL A 259 7.68 15.98 2.09
N ASP A 260 8.38 16.40 1.04
CA ASP A 260 9.09 17.68 1.02
C ASP A 260 8.10 18.81 0.69
N LYS A 261 7.48 19.40 1.73
CA LYS A 261 6.53 20.51 1.55
C LYS A 261 7.18 21.78 1.00
N GLY A 262 8.50 21.92 1.12
CA GLY A 262 9.24 23.07 0.61
C GLY A 262 9.41 23.03 -0.91
N LYS A 263 9.39 21.83 -1.49
CA LYS A 263 9.67 21.60 -2.90
C LYS A 263 8.46 21.04 -3.65
N LYS A 264 8.00 21.78 -4.67
CA LYS A 264 7.04 21.27 -5.66
C LYS A 264 7.72 21.16 -6.99
N GLU A 265 7.64 19.98 -7.58
CA GLU A 265 8.14 19.69 -8.91
C GLU A 265 6.97 19.19 -9.76
N ASN A 266 6.83 19.72 -10.97
CA ASN A 266 5.69 19.40 -11.85
C ASN A 266 4.31 19.57 -11.17
N ASP A 267 4.16 20.63 -10.38
CA ASP A 267 2.96 20.96 -9.61
C ASP A 267 2.60 19.95 -8.48
N ARG A 268 3.55 19.09 -8.07
CA ARG A 268 3.33 18.07 -7.04
C ARG A 268 4.48 17.99 -6.05
N PHE A 269 4.16 17.45 -4.88
CA PHE A 269 5.15 17.23 -3.83
C PHE A 269 6.00 16.00 -4.12
N VAL A 270 7.22 16.01 -3.59
CA VAL A 270 8.19 14.91 -3.70
C VAL A 270 8.25 14.20 -2.35
N TYR A 271 8.29 12.87 -2.36
CA TYR A 271 8.60 12.09 -1.17
C TYR A 271 10.08 11.75 -1.16
N LYS A 272 10.76 12.00 -0.05
CA LYS A 272 12.19 11.74 0.14
C LYS A 272 12.37 10.76 1.29
N ASP A 273 13.27 9.80 1.14
CA ASP A 273 13.63 8.89 2.22
C ASP A 273 14.09 9.70 3.44
N GLU A 274 13.50 9.46 4.61
CA GLU A 274 13.82 10.16 5.85
C GLU A 274 15.23 9.83 6.33
N VAL A 275 15.74 8.65 5.95
CA VAL A 275 17.04 8.17 6.41
C VAL A 275 18.16 8.63 5.48
N SER A 276 18.10 8.30 4.18
CA SER A 276 19.16 8.69 3.25
C SER A 276 18.96 10.05 2.60
N GLY A 277 17.73 10.54 2.47
CA GLY A 277 17.41 11.71 1.65
C GLY A 277 17.64 11.54 0.14
N TYR A 278 18.26 10.44 -0.30
CA TYR A 278 18.71 10.25 -1.68
C TYR A 278 17.73 9.45 -2.53
N SER A 279 16.92 8.61 -1.89
CA SER A 279 15.86 7.88 -2.57
C SER A 279 14.59 8.74 -2.58
N ILE A 280 13.97 8.90 -3.75
CA ILE A 280 12.82 9.79 -3.93
C ILE A 280 11.70 9.16 -4.75
N PHE A 281 10.46 9.53 -4.41
CA PHE A 281 9.31 9.38 -5.28
C PHE A 281 8.84 10.74 -5.78
N ARG A 282 8.69 10.87 -7.09
CA ARG A 282 8.25 12.10 -7.74
C ARG A 282 7.35 11.83 -8.92
N TYR A 283 6.55 12.83 -9.29
CA TYR A 283 5.69 12.73 -10.45
C TYR A 283 6.32 13.35 -11.70
N CYS A 284 6.32 12.59 -12.79
CA CYS A 284 6.85 13.00 -14.08
C CYS A 284 5.73 13.34 -15.06
N ARG A 285 5.61 14.63 -15.38
CA ARG A 285 4.56 15.15 -16.27
C ARG A 285 4.66 14.62 -17.72
N ASN A 286 5.88 14.43 -18.22
CA ASN A 286 6.12 13.85 -19.55
C ASN A 286 5.69 12.38 -19.64
N MET A 287 5.77 11.64 -18.54
CA MET A 287 5.38 10.24 -18.46
C MET A 287 3.95 10.04 -17.93
N ASN A 288 3.35 11.09 -17.37
CA ASN A 288 2.13 11.04 -16.56
C ASN A 288 2.16 9.91 -15.53
N ALA A 289 3.27 9.76 -14.80
CA ALA A 289 3.45 8.65 -13.86
C ALA A 289 4.27 9.11 -12.65
N TRP A 290 4.06 8.44 -11.52
CA TRP A 290 4.99 8.49 -10.40
C TRP A 290 6.20 7.63 -10.73
N VAL A 291 7.37 8.08 -10.33
CA VAL A 291 8.62 7.35 -10.51
C VAL A 291 9.40 7.34 -9.21
N PHE A 292 10.18 6.28 -9.05
CA PHE A 292 11.17 6.12 -7.99
C PHE A 292 12.57 6.25 -8.58
N GLY A 293 13.42 7.04 -7.96
CA GLY A 293 14.83 7.20 -8.31
C GLY A 293 15.69 7.29 -7.05
N TYR A 294 16.97 6.98 -7.16
CA TYR A 294 17.97 7.31 -6.15
C TYR A 294 19.14 8.04 -6.82
N PHE A 295 19.81 8.91 -6.07
CA PHE A 295 21.01 9.61 -6.53
C PHE A 295 22.25 9.05 -5.83
N ASP A 296 23.35 8.98 -6.58
CA ASP A 296 24.67 8.74 -6.01
C ASP A 296 25.26 10.10 -5.60
N THR A 297 25.69 10.24 -4.36
CA THR A 297 25.97 11.54 -3.75
C THR A 297 27.44 11.83 -3.62
N SER A 298 28.25 11.18 -4.46
CA SER A 298 29.66 11.53 -4.56
C SER A 298 29.89 13.01 -4.91
N ASP A 299 28.87 13.74 -5.37
CA ASP A 299 28.88 15.19 -5.52
C ASP A 299 28.09 15.88 -4.39
N ASP A 300 28.82 16.48 -3.44
CA ASP A 300 28.29 17.27 -2.30
C ASP A 300 27.39 18.46 -2.71
N ASN A 301 27.29 18.75 -4.01
CA ASN A 301 26.41 19.76 -4.57
C ASN A 301 25.38 19.09 -5.49
N VAL A 302 24.45 18.32 -4.92
CA VAL A 302 23.24 17.91 -5.65
C VAL A 302 22.43 19.17 -5.92
N ASP A 303 22.72 19.83 -7.03
CA ASP A 303 22.00 21.01 -7.48
C ASP A 303 20.55 20.60 -7.81
N ASP A 304 19.62 21.55 -7.76
CA ASP A 304 18.21 21.32 -8.14
C ASP A 304 18.05 20.73 -9.56
N ASP A 305 19.07 20.86 -10.40
CA ASP A 305 19.14 20.30 -11.74
C ASP A 305 19.25 18.75 -11.75
N ASP A 306 19.95 18.15 -10.79
CA ASP A 306 20.08 16.68 -10.73
C ASP A 306 18.76 16.02 -10.40
N TYR A 307 17.95 16.66 -9.55
CA TYR A 307 16.60 16.18 -9.27
C TYR A 307 15.81 16.03 -10.56
N ASN A 308 15.85 17.03 -11.45
CA ASN A 308 15.09 17.03 -12.70
C ASN A 308 15.45 15.87 -13.63
N ALA A 309 16.68 15.36 -13.56
CA ALA A 309 17.16 14.24 -14.35
C ALA A 309 16.35 12.94 -14.14
N VAL A 310 15.70 12.76 -12.97
CA VAL A 310 14.83 11.60 -12.71
C VAL A 310 13.62 11.55 -13.63
N CYS A 311 13.10 12.69 -14.08
CA CYS A 311 12.02 12.68 -15.08
C CYS A 311 12.52 12.78 -16.51
N ASP A 312 13.81 13.02 -16.74
CA ASP A 312 14.31 13.06 -18.09
C ASP A 312 14.25 11.65 -18.68
N PRO A 313 13.69 11.47 -19.88
CA PRO A 313 13.54 10.15 -20.51
C PRO A 313 14.88 9.53 -20.94
N GLY A 314 16.01 10.06 -20.45
CA GLY A 314 17.33 9.83 -21.00
C GLY A 314 17.52 10.53 -22.35
N ASN A 315 18.76 10.90 -22.66
CA ASN A 315 19.21 10.99 -24.04
C ASN A 315 19.76 9.60 -24.43
N GLU A 316 19.95 9.30 -25.73
CA GLU A 316 20.37 7.95 -26.20
C GLU A 316 21.64 7.38 -25.52
N THR A 317 22.39 8.21 -24.78
CA THR A 317 23.61 7.83 -24.05
C THR A 317 23.44 7.76 -22.53
N ASN A 318 22.37 8.33 -21.96
CA ASN A 318 22.16 8.36 -20.51
C ASN A 318 20.94 7.52 -20.15
N LEU A 319 21.16 6.60 -19.23
CA LEU A 319 20.12 5.79 -18.62
C LEU A 319 19.06 6.71 -17.98
N PRO A 320 17.77 6.32 -17.99
CA PRO A 320 16.76 7.06 -17.27
C PRO A 320 17.17 7.19 -15.79
N GLY A 321 17.05 8.38 -15.21
CA GLY A 321 17.36 8.62 -13.80
C GLY A 321 16.36 8.00 -12.81
N TRP A 322 15.41 7.20 -13.31
CA TRP A 322 14.41 6.51 -12.52
C TRP A 322 14.56 4.99 -12.68
N MET A 323 14.29 4.25 -11.61
CA MET A 323 14.29 2.78 -11.62
C MET A 323 12.88 2.20 -11.68
N LEU A 324 11.94 2.78 -10.92
CA LEU A 324 10.55 2.32 -10.92
C LEU A 324 9.63 3.38 -11.49
N LYS A 325 8.57 2.93 -12.12
CA LYS A 325 7.54 3.78 -12.70
C LYS A 325 6.16 3.17 -12.46
N SER A 326 5.24 3.98 -11.96
CA SER A 326 3.84 3.62 -11.82
C SER A 326 3.14 3.51 -13.19
N PRO A 327 1.93 2.94 -13.24
CA PRO A 327 1.03 3.15 -14.35
C PRO A 327 0.82 4.63 -14.64
N THR A 328 0.40 4.94 -15.88
CA THR A 328 0.03 6.31 -16.22
C THR A 328 -1.16 6.75 -15.36
N THR A 329 -1.00 7.82 -14.60
CA THR A 329 -2.00 8.37 -13.69
C THR A 329 -1.99 9.88 -13.76
N THR A 330 -3.16 10.49 -13.58
CA THR A 330 -3.30 11.92 -13.32
C THR A 330 -3.59 12.21 -11.85
N SER A 331 -3.65 11.20 -10.98
CA SER A 331 -3.93 11.42 -9.56
C SER A 331 -2.78 12.16 -8.89
N PHE A 332 -3.10 13.17 -8.08
CA PHE A 332 -2.17 13.90 -7.23
C PHE A 332 -1.58 13.07 -6.10
N ASP A 333 -2.18 11.92 -5.81
CA ASP A 333 -1.76 11.03 -4.74
C ASP A 333 -1.04 9.81 -5.33
N ILE A 334 0.04 9.37 -4.68
CA ILE A 334 0.78 8.17 -5.04
C ILE A 334 -0.03 6.91 -4.67
N PHE A 335 -0.87 6.97 -3.63
CA PHE A 335 -1.70 5.84 -3.19
C PHE A 335 -2.78 5.45 -4.20
N ASP A 336 -3.15 6.35 -5.10
CA ASP A 336 -4.09 6.05 -6.19
C ASP A 336 -3.43 5.23 -7.31
N THR A 337 -2.13 4.96 -7.23
CA THR A 337 -1.46 4.01 -8.12
C THR A 337 -1.61 2.59 -7.57
N ASN A 338 -1.89 1.63 -8.45
CA ASN A 338 -1.90 0.23 -8.06
C ASN A 338 -0.45 -0.28 -7.91
N PRO A 339 0.03 -0.63 -6.70
CA PRO A 339 1.41 -1.05 -6.49
C PRO A 339 1.83 -2.26 -7.35
N SER A 340 0.90 -3.18 -7.63
CA SER A 340 1.15 -4.38 -8.45
C SER A 340 1.40 -4.10 -9.94
N GLU A 341 1.09 -2.90 -10.41
CA GLU A 341 1.30 -2.48 -11.81
C GLU A 341 2.53 -1.58 -11.97
N TRP A 342 3.30 -1.37 -10.90
CA TRP A 342 4.58 -0.68 -11.00
C TRP A 342 5.56 -1.51 -11.81
N MET A 343 6.43 -0.79 -12.49
CA MET A 343 7.30 -1.30 -13.53
C MET A 343 8.73 -0.89 -13.23
N VAL A 344 9.67 -1.84 -13.31
CA VAL A 344 11.11 -1.57 -13.19
C VAL A 344 11.74 -1.45 -14.56
N VAL A 345 12.63 -0.48 -14.74
CA VAL A 345 13.51 -0.39 -15.92
C VAL A 345 14.90 -0.90 -15.60
N THR A 346 15.37 -1.80 -16.46
CA THR A 346 16.73 -2.33 -16.44
C THR A 346 17.63 -1.45 -17.32
N PRO A 347 18.67 -0.81 -16.76
CA PRO A 347 19.58 -0.02 -17.55
C PRO A 347 20.36 -0.85 -18.58
N GLN A 348 20.65 -2.12 -18.29
CA GLN A 348 21.50 -2.95 -19.14
C GLN A 348 20.77 -3.57 -20.35
N LEU A 349 19.43 -3.58 -20.37
CA LEU A 349 18.65 -4.40 -21.32
C LEU A 349 17.78 -3.60 -22.31
N ASN A 350 18.16 -2.34 -22.62
CA ASN A 350 17.44 -1.49 -23.60
C ASN A 350 15.92 -1.38 -23.30
N ASP A 351 15.55 -0.78 -22.17
CA ASP A 351 14.16 -0.50 -21.79
C ASP A 351 13.27 -1.75 -21.60
N LEU A 352 13.83 -2.90 -21.21
CA LEU A 352 12.99 -4.00 -20.75
C LEU A 352 12.33 -3.62 -19.44
N VAL A 353 11.00 -3.58 -19.50
CA VAL A 353 10.13 -3.23 -18.38
C VAL A 353 9.55 -4.50 -17.77
N TYR A 354 9.81 -4.71 -16.48
CA TYR A 354 9.29 -5.84 -15.71
C TYR A 354 8.30 -5.34 -14.66
N PRO A 355 7.17 -6.02 -14.43
CA PRO A 355 6.33 -5.71 -13.27
C PRO A 355 7.11 -5.97 -11.98
N VAL A 356 6.97 -5.09 -11.00
CA VAL A 356 7.52 -5.29 -9.67
C VAL A 356 6.82 -6.49 -9.02
N ASP A 357 7.58 -7.39 -8.43
CA ASP A 357 7.06 -8.57 -7.75
C ASP A 357 6.26 -8.23 -6.49
N TYR A 358 6.79 -7.30 -5.69
CA TYR A 358 6.13 -6.78 -4.50
C TYR A 358 6.47 -5.31 -4.29
N LEU A 359 5.45 -4.49 -4.07
CA LEU A 359 5.60 -3.10 -3.67
C LEU A 359 4.50 -2.79 -2.67
N LEU A 360 4.88 -2.34 -1.48
CA LEU A 360 3.97 -1.73 -0.53
C LEU A 360 4.24 -0.23 -0.50
N ILE A 361 3.18 0.56 -0.59
CA ILE A 361 3.20 2.00 -0.28
C ILE A 361 2.05 2.22 0.69
N LYS A 362 2.36 2.54 1.94
CA LYS A 362 1.38 2.69 3.03
C LYS A 362 1.53 4.07 3.67
N CYS A 363 0.41 4.73 3.99
CA CYS A 363 0.44 5.99 4.71
C CYS A 363 0.72 5.76 6.19
N LEU A 364 1.70 6.47 6.76
CA LEU A 364 2.08 6.42 8.18
C LEU A 364 1.58 7.61 9.01
N ASP A 365 0.83 8.53 8.40
CA ASP A 365 0.22 9.62 9.16
C ASP A 365 -0.72 9.06 10.23
N CYS A 366 -0.36 9.25 11.49
CA CYS A 366 -1.12 8.65 12.56
C CYS A 366 -2.43 9.41 12.83
N ASN A 367 -3.44 8.65 13.21
CA ASN A 367 -4.64 9.13 13.87
C ASN A 367 -4.91 8.25 15.10
N SER A 368 -6.03 8.47 15.79
CA SER A 368 -6.39 7.67 16.98
C SER A 368 -6.71 6.20 16.68
N GLU A 369 -6.83 5.82 15.41
CA GLU A 369 -7.17 4.46 14.96
C GLU A 369 -5.95 3.72 14.39
N THR A 370 -4.99 4.40 13.77
CA THR A 370 -3.81 3.77 13.14
C THR A 370 -2.69 3.47 14.15
N CYS A 371 -2.49 4.34 15.14
CA CYS A 371 -1.59 4.03 16.24
C CYS A 371 -2.26 3.00 17.15
N ASN A 372 -1.58 1.89 17.44
CA ASN A 372 -2.07 0.90 18.38
C ASN A 372 -2.34 1.57 19.74
N SER A 373 -3.61 1.77 20.09
CA SER A 373 -3.98 2.51 21.30
C SER A 373 -3.55 1.82 22.61
N LEU A 374 -3.18 0.54 22.56
CA LEU A 374 -2.56 -0.17 23.67
C LEU A 374 -1.05 0.06 23.75
N GLY A 375 -0.40 0.27 22.61
CA GLY A 375 1.06 0.32 22.48
C GLY A 375 1.64 1.71 22.31
N GLY A 376 0.82 2.72 22.03
CA GLY A 376 1.31 4.07 21.83
C GLY A 376 0.21 5.11 21.69
N GLN A 377 0.66 6.33 21.39
CA GLN A 377 -0.21 7.48 21.13
C GLN A 377 0.28 8.26 19.92
N CYS A 378 -0.65 8.82 19.18
CA CYS A 378 -0.35 9.69 18.05
C CYS A 378 0.00 11.10 18.56
N VAL A 379 1.24 11.54 18.38
CA VAL A 379 1.75 12.84 18.84
C VAL A 379 2.17 13.70 17.65
N ASP A 380 2.05 15.02 17.79
CA ASP A 380 2.65 15.95 16.82
C ASP A 380 4.17 15.94 17.03
N ASP A 381 4.94 15.68 15.97
CA ASP A 381 6.40 15.66 16.03
C ASP A 381 6.93 17.12 16.09
N PRO A 382 7.65 17.50 17.16
CA PRO A 382 8.15 18.87 17.29
C PRO A 382 9.18 19.25 16.24
N ASN A 383 9.86 18.27 15.63
CA ASN A 383 10.88 18.49 14.59
C ASN A 383 10.27 18.61 13.20
N LEU A 384 9.06 18.10 13.00
CA LEU A 384 8.36 18.09 11.72
C LEU A 384 7.07 18.87 11.86
N SER A 385 7.11 20.17 11.55
CA SER A 385 5.93 21.03 11.60
C SER A 385 4.81 20.43 10.75
N GLU A 386 3.78 19.91 11.41
CA GLU A 386 2.57 19.27 10.85
C GLU A 386 2.60 17.73 10.66
N ASN A 387 3.65 17.01 11.10
CA ASN A 387 3.64 15.55 11.00
C ASN A 387 3.23 14.91 12.33
N ARG A 388 2.30 13.96 12.25
CA ARG A 388 1.90 13.16 13.39
C ARG A 388 2.57 11.80 13.32
N VAL A 389 3.21 11.40 14.40
CA VAL A 389 3.95 10.14 14.51
C VAL A 389 3.42 9.33 15.68
N CYS A 390 3.39 8.00 15.52
CA CYS A 390 3.11 7.08 16.61
C CYS A 390 4.29 7.11 17.59
N SER A 391 4.07 7.67 18.78
CA SER A 391 5.00 7.55 19.90
C SER A 391 4.62 6.31 20.70
N CYS A 392 5.49 5.29 20.62
CA CYS A 392 5.29 4.03 21.33
C CYS A 392 5.62 4.17 22.82
N TYR A 393 4.87 3.45 23.65
CA TYR A 393 5.23 3.23 25.04
C TYR A 393 6.48 2.36 25.14
N GLU A 394 7.13 2.35 26.31
CA GLU A 394 8.43 1.69 26.53
C GLU A 394 8.44 0.21 26.10
N ASP A 395 7.30 -0.46 26.19
CA ASP A 395 7.18 -1.90 25.91
C ASP A 395 6.79 -2.20 24.46
N PHE A 396 6.70 -1.21 23.58
CA PHE A 396 6.20 -1.37 22.21
C PHE A 396 7.13 -0.76 21.17
N THR A 397 7.11 -1.33 19.97
CA THR A 397 7.92 -0.88 18.82
C THR A 397 7.18 -1.07 17.49
N GLY A 398 7.77 -0.55 16.42
CA GLY A 398 7.21 -0.50 15.07
C GLY A 398 6.56 0.85 14.74
N ASN A 399 6.38 1.12 13.44
CA ASN A 399 5.79 2.37 12.93
C ASN A 399 4.37 2.66 13.44
N GLU A 400 3.64 1.64 13.89
CA GLU A 400 2.29 1.75 14.46
C GLU A 400 2.23 1.28 15.93
N CYS A 401 3.38 1.06 16.57
CA CYS A 401 3.49 0.49 17.92
C CYS A 401 2.77 -0.87 18.02
N GLN A 402 2.83 -1.64 16.94
CA GLN A 402 2.08 -2.89 16.79
C GLN A 402 2.73 -4.08 17.48
N PHE A 403 4.02 -3.99 17.80
CA PHE A 403 4.75 -5.09 18.43
C PHE A 403 5.06 -4.78 19.88
N ASN A 404 4.73 -5.71 20.78
CA ASN A 404 5.16 -5.64 22.17
C ASN A 404 6.54 -6.30 22.29
N ILE A 405 7.52 -5.56 22.78
CA ILE A 405 8.93 -5.96 22.87
C ILE A 405 9.07 -7.25 23.69
N PHE A 406 8.45 -7.32 24.87
CA PHE A 406 8.62 -8.46 25.78
C PHE A 406 7.97 -9.75 25.29
N THR A 407 6.92 -9.65 24.47
CA THR A 407 6.21 -10.84 23.98
C THR A 407 6.60 -11.22 22.56
N SER A 408 7.07 -10.25 21.76
CA SER A 408 7.34 -10.42 20.33
C SER A 408 8.82 -10.51 20.00
N ILE A 409 9.72 -10.26 20.96
CA ILE A 409 11.17 -10.34 20.80
C ILE A 409 11.74 -11.38 21.77
N CYS A 410 12.62 -12.22 21.26
CA CYS A 410 13.38 -13.19 22.05
C CYS A 410 14.75 -12.60 22.37
N GLU A 411 15.26 -12.75 23.59
CA GLU A 411 16.59 -12.23 23.94
C GLU A 411 17.69 -13.00 23.22
N SER A 412 17.44 -14.26 22.88
CA SER A 412 18.32 -15.03 22.01
C SER A 412 17.53 -15.83 20.99
N ILE A 413 18.12 -15.99 19.81
CA ILE A 413 17.67 -16.88 18.77
C ILE A 413 18.75 -17.92 18.49
N THR A 414 18.32 -19.11 18.12
CA THR A 414 19.22 -20.26 17.95
C THR A 414 18.66 -21.19 16.90
N TYR A 415 19.55 -21.93 16.23
CA TYR A 415 19.14 -22.90 15.22
C TYR A 415 18.27 -24.01 15.82
N ASP A 416 17.28 -24.42 15.05
CA ASP A 416 16.50 -25.61 15.32
C ASP A 416 17.34 -26.86 15.04
N ARG A 417 17.60 -27.69 16.07
CA ARG A 417 18.49 -28.86 15.95
C ARG A 417 17.90 -29.99 15.09
N ARG A 418 16.62 -29.90 14.72
CA ARG A 418 15.98 -30.84 13.77
C ARG A 418 16.41 -30.58 12.34
N PHE A 419 16.88 -29.38 12.03
CA PHE A 419 17.28 -28.96 10.70
C PHE A 419 18.79 -28.81 10.58
N GLU A 420 19.27 -28.61 9.35
CA GLU A 420 20.69 -28.39 9.10
C GLU A 420 21.12 -27.03 9.68
N PRO A 421 22.28 -26.97 10.36
CA PRO A 421 22.80 -25.69 10.82
C PRO A 421 23.32 -24.88 9.64
N PHE A 422 23.54 -23.58 9.86
CA PHE A 422 24.29 -22.76 8.91
C PHE A 422 25.69 -23.35 8.68
N THR A 423 25.98 -23.73 7.45
CA THR A 423 27.29 -24.25 7.04
C THR A 423 27.88 -23.34 5.97
N SER A 424 28.95 -22.61 6.31
CA SER A 424 29.69 -21.80 5.34
C SER A 424 31.01 -22.48 4.98
N GLN A 425 31.49 -22.27 3.76
CA GLN A 425 32.77 -22.79 3.31
C GLN A 425 33.92 -21.96 3.90
N GLY A 426 34.31 -22.23 5.14
CA GLY A 426 35.57 -21.71 5.69
C GLY A 426 35.53 -21.25 7.15
N SER A 427 34.35 -20.94 7.69
CA SER A 427 34.21 -20.45 9.07
C SER A 427 32.99 -21.11 9.73
N PRO A 428 33.13 -21.72 10.93
CA PRO A 428 31.96 -22.20 11.65
C PRO A 428 31.10 -21.02 12.06
N PHE A 429 29.93 -20.88 11.43
CA PHE A 429 28.93 -19.88 11.76
C PHE A 429 28.32 -20.15 13.14
N SER A 430 27.96 -19.10 13.87
CA SER A 430 27.38 -19.28 15.20
C SER A 430 26.03 -19.98 15.12
N SER A 431 25.77 -20.77 16.15
CA SER A 431 24.52 -21.48 16.32
C SER A 431 23.52 -20.71 17.19
N THR A 432 23.99 -19.68 17.89
CA THR A 432 23.20 -18.87 18.82
C THR A 432 23.56 -17.41 18.61
N PHE A 433 22.54 -16.56 18.66
CA PHE A 433 22.66 -15.12 18.52
C PHE A 433 21.87 -14.47 19.65
N GLU A 434 22.49 -13.50 20.28
CA GLU A 434 21.88 -12.69 21.32
C GLU A 434 21.35 -11.41 20.70
N ILE A 435 20.26 -10.87 21.23
CA ILE A 435 19.77 -9.58 20.82
C ILE A 435 20.82 -8.52 21.10
N VAL A 436 21.03 -7.64 20.12
CA VAL A 436 21.90 -6.48 20.33
C VAL A 436 21.19 -5.53 21.28
N MET A 437 21.88 -5.10 22.33
CA MET A 437 21.44 -4.05 23.25
C MET A 437 22.46 -2.93 23.26
N ASN A 438 22.00 -1.68 23.31
CA ASN A 438 22.89 -0.54 23.49
C ASN A 438 23.29 -0.38 24.96
N SER A 439 24.17 0.58 25.27
CA SER A 439 24.61 0.87 26.65
C SER A 439 23.50 1.32 27.60
N ASN A 440 22.36 1.76 27.06
CA ASN A 440 21.20 2.21 27.83
C ASN A 440 20.21 1.05 28.09
N GLY A 441 20.42 -0.12 27.48
CA GLY A 441 19.49 -1.24 27.52
C GLY A 441 18.41 -1.21 26.43
N ASP A 442 18.45 -0.26 25.50
CA ASP A 442 17.52 -0.23 24.36
C ASP A 442 17.96 -1.21 23.29
N VAL A 443 17.00 -1.79 22.57
CA VAL A 443 17.22 -2.65 21.42
C VAL A 443 17.35 -1.78 20.16
N PRO A 444 18.55 -1.58 19.59
CA PRO A 444 18.67 -0.92 18.30
C PRO A 444 17.98 -1.76 17.21
N THR A 445 17.25 -1.09 16.33
CA THR A 445 16.50 -1.71 15.23
C THR A 445 17.02 -1.29 13.87
N LEU A 446 16.87 -2.16 12.89
CA LEU A 446 17.01 -1.84 11.46
C LEU A 446 15.66 -2.07 10.80
N TYR A 447 15.09 -1.02 10.20
CA TYR A 447 13.71 -1.03 9.66
C TYR A 447 12.70 -1.52 10.70
N ASP A 448 12.82 -1.03 11.93
CA ASP A 448 11.97 -1.41 13.08
C ASP A 448 11.99 -2.91 13.45
N LYS A 449 13.00 -3.65 12.98
CA LYS A 449 13.25 -5.04 13.38
C LYS A 449 14.51 -5.14 14.25
N PRO A 450 14.50 -5.98 15.31
CA PRO A 450 15.66 -6.21 16.16
C PRO A 450 16.82 -6.82 15.37
N VAL A 451 18.03 -6.51 15.83
CA VAL A 451 19.26 -7.10 15.33
C VAL A 451 19.78 -8.11 16.35
N TYR A 452 20.27 -9.25 15.85
CA TYR A 452 20.87 -10.29 16.67
C TYR A 452 22.33 -10.47 16.30
N ALA A 453 23.20 -10.69 17.27
CA ALA A 453 24.64 -10.83 17.07
C ALA A 453 25.24 -11.98 17.86
N PHE A 454 26.36 -12.50 17.36
CA PHE A 454 27.29 -13.32 18.10
C PHE A 454 28.69 -12.78 17.86
N VAL A 455 29.32 -12.24 18.90
CA VAL A 455 30.66 -11.65 18.82
C VAL A 455 31.70 -12.65 19.33
N TYR A 456 32.71 -12.94 18.52
CA TYR A 456 33.81 -13.83 18.92
C TYR A 456 34.76 -13.08 19.87
N SER A 457 34.63 -13.37 21.17
CA SER A 457 35.32 -12.65 22.25
C SER A 457 36.65 -13.25 22.69
N ASP A 458 36.90 -14.53 22.43
CA ASP A 458 38.15 -15.21 22.83
C ASP A 458 39.30 -14.77 21.93
N THR A 459 40.30 -14.11 22.52
CA THR A 459 41.50 -13.64 21.82
C THR A 459 42.37 -14.77 21.30
N ASN A 460 42.16 -16.01 21.76
CA ASN A 460 42.82 -17.19 21.23
C ASN A 460 42.04 -17.84 20.08
N ASP A 461 40.80 -17.44 19.84
CA ASP A 461 40.02 -17.89 18.69
C ASP A 461 40.57 -17.20 17.44
N PRO A 462 40.93 -17.94 16.37
CA PRO A 462 41.35 -17.34 15.10
C PRO A 462 40.30 -16.41 14.48
N ARG A 463 39.05 -16.46 14.96
CA ARG A 463 37.93 -15.61 14.55
C ARG A 463 37.80 -14.35 15.40
N PHE A 464 38.72 -14.08 16.34
CA PHE A 464 38.72 -12.83 17.09
C PHE A 464 38.69 -11.64 16.12
N GLY A 465 37.75 -10.71 16.34
CA GLY A 465 37.50 -9.58 15.44
C GLY A 465 36.43 -9.82 14.37
N LEU A 466 35.86 -11.03 14.32
CA LEU A 466 34.65 -11.34 13.57
C LEU A 466 33.42 -11.25 14.48
N MET A 467 32.27 -11.04 13.86
CA MET A 467 30.96 -11.28 14.46
C MET A 467 30.00 -11.82 13.41
N ASN A 468 29.06 -12.66 13.85
CA ASN A 468 27.94 -13.06 13.02
C ASN A 468 26.72 -12.24 13.40
N LEU A 469 26.02 -11.71 12.41
CA LEU A 469 24.85 -10.87 12.60
C LEU A 469 23.64 -11.48 11.92
N VAL A 470 22.46 -11.36 12.52
CA VAL A 470 21.18 -11.59 11.86
C VAL A 470 20.40 -10.28 11.90
N ALA A 471 20.19 -9.67 10.74
CA ALA A 471 19.58 -8.35 10.62
C ALA A 471 18.62 -8.26 9.42
N PHE A 472 17.59 -7.44 9.54
CA PHE A 472 16.60 -7.22 8.49
C PHE A 472 17.03 -6.08 7.56
N PHE A 473 16.98 -6.32 6.25
CA PHE A 473 17.28 -5.32 5.22
C PHE A 473 16.10 -5.20 4.25
N GLY A 474 15.09 -4.44 4.66
CA GLY A 474 13.93 -4.06 3.86
C GLY A 474 12.91 -5.17 3.62
N THR A 475 13.33 -6.34 3.15
CA THR A 475 12.43 -7.46 2.76
C THR A 475 12.86 -8.82 3.29
N ARG A 476 14.14 -9.01 3.65
CA ARG A 476 14.64 -10.28 4.19
C ARG A 476 15.52 -10.06 5.40
N TYR A 477 15.59 -11.08 6.25
CA TYR A 477 16.68 -11.20 7.22
C TYR A 477 17.90 -11.78 6.52
N TYR A 478 19.07 -11.26 6.86
CA TYR A 478 20.36 -11.71 6.37
C TYR A 478 21.19 -12.19 7.54
N ALA A 479 21.85 -13.32 7.36
CA ALA A 479 22.86 -13.81 8.28
C ALA A 479 24.23 -13.44 7.69
N LEU A 480 24.90 -12.49 8.34
CA LEU A 480 26.10 -11.81 7.87
C LEU A 480 27.30 -12.26 8.70
N GLU A 481 28.47 -12.36 8.07
CA GLU A 481 29.77 -12.36 8.75
C GLU A 481 30.37 -10.96 8.60
N VAL A 482 30.78 -10.34 9.72
CA VAL A 482 31.27 -8.96 9.75
C VAL A 482 32.64 -8.89 10.40
N HIS A 483 33.58 -8.27 9.70
CA HIS A 483 34.92 -7.94 10.19
C HIS A 483 34.89 -6.63 10.98
N TRP A 484 34.27 -6.64 12.16
CA TRP A 484 33.92 -5.40 12.88
C TRP A 484 35.13 -4.57 13.31
N GLN A 485 36.31 -5.17 13.55
CA GLN A 485 37.51 -4.43 13.93
C GLN A 485 38.05 -3.53 12.82
N GLU A 486 37.79 -3.87 11.56
CA GLU A 486 38.22 -3.06 10.42
C GLU A 486 37.35 -1.81 10.28
N LEU A 487 36.05 -1.93 10.58
CA LEU A 487 35.10 -0.83 10.51
C LEU A 487 35.11 0.03 11.78
N LEU A 488 35.24 -0.60 12.95
CA LEU A 488 35.10 0.00 14.27
C LEU A 488 36.34 -0.28 15.12
N PRO A 489 37.50 0.32 14.79
CA PRO A 489 38.77 0.03 15.46
C PRO A 489 38.78 0.40 16.96
N ASN A 490 37.80 1.21 17.40
CA ASN A 490 37.68 1.67 18.79
C ASN A 490 36.57 0.95 19.58
N ALA A 491 35.77 0.10 18.95
CA ALA A 491 34.69 -0.62 19.64
C ALA A 491 35.26 -1.71 20.56
N THR A 492 34.59 -1.98 21.68
CA THR A 492 34.90 -3.16 22.51
C THR A 492 34.07 -4.34 22.06
N VAL A 493 34.43 -5.56 22.51
CA VAL A 493 33.66 -6.77 22.19
C VAL A 493 32.19 -6.63 22.62
N GLU A 494 31.96 -6.01 23.77
CA GLU A 494 30.63 -5.80 24.35
C GLU A 494 29.80 -4.77 23.58
N THR A 495 30.42 -3.74 22.98
CA THR A 495 29.71 -2.68 22.27
C THR A 495 29.73 -2.84 20.75
N ALA A 496 30.58 -3.72 20.20
CA ALA A 496 30.82 -3.86 18.77
C ALA A 496 29.55 -4.01 17.94
N ALA A 497 28.60 -4.85 18.38
CA ALA A 497 27.35 -5.06 17.65
C ALA A 497 26.44 -3.82 17.69
N ALA A 498 26.31 -3.16 18.85
CA ALA A 498 25.48 -1.96 18.99
C ALA A 498 26.09 -0.77 18.23
N ASP A 499 27.41 -0.59 18.33
CA ASP A 499 28.15 0.43 17.59
C ASP A 499 28.07 0.18 16.09
N PHE A 500 28.08 -1.08 15.64
CA PHE A 500 27.88 -1.44 14.23
C PHE A 500 26.47 -1.09 13.74
N VAL A 501 25.43 -1.41 14.49
CA VAL A 501 24.06 -1.05 14.09
C VAL A 501 23.91 0.48 14.04
N LYS A 502 24.48 1.19 15.01
CA LYS A 502 24.52 2.65 15.01
C LYS A 502 25.27 3.19 13.80
N GLU A 503 26.43 2.61 13.46
CA GLU A 503 27.22 3.00 12.30
C GLU A 503 26.44 2.75 10.99
N ILE A 504 25.72 1.62 10.87
CA ILE A 504 24.82 1.39 9.73
C ILE A 504 23.72 2.45 9.66
N GLN A 505 23.18 2.89 10.79
CA GLN A 505 22.17 3.94 10.84
C GLN A 505 22.74 5.31 10.45
N THR A 506 23.99 5.62 10.84
CA THR A 506 24.64 6.93 10.62
C THR A 506 25.39 7.05 9.30
N LEU A 507 25.96 5.96 8.76
CA LEU A 507 26.69 5.97 7.49
C LEU A 507 25.84 6.48 6.32
N HIS A 508 24.51 6.50 6.48
CA HIS A 508 23.57 7.08 5.51
C HIS A 508 23.75 8.57 5.25
N ASP A 509 24.44 9.32 6.12
CA ASP A 509 24.49 10.78 6.03
C ASP A 509 25.54 11.32 5.03
N GLU A 510 26.54 10.54 4.60
CA GLU A 510 27.71 11.11 3.89
C GLU A 510 28.03 10.53 2.49
N ASN A 511 27.59 9.33 2.08
CA ASN A 511 28.10 8.67 0.85
C ASN A 511 27.06 7.86 0.03
N GLY A 512 25.81 8.32 -0.04
CA GLY A 512 24.73 7.64 -0.77
C GLY A 512 23.95 6.68 0.14
N PRO A 513 23.12 5.77 -0.40
CA PRO A 513 22.40 4.79 0.41
C PRO A 513 23.42 3.83 1.02
N ALA A 514 24.01 4.15 2.17
CA ALA A 514 25.16 3.43 2.73
C ALA A 514 24.92 1.94 3.00
N ARG A 515 23.65 1.51 2.93
CA ARG A 515 23.25 0.10 2.89
C ARG A 515 23.84 -0.67 1.70
N SER A 516 24.04 -0.03 0.55
CA SER A 516 24.74 -0.63 -0.60
C SER A 516 26.24 -0.76 -0.33
N PHE A 517 26.84 0.26 0.28
CA PHE A 517 28.26 0.30 0.58
C PHE A 517 28.70 -0.84 1.49
N LEU A 518 27.87 -1.22 2.47
CA LEU A 518 28.18 -2.33 3.38
C LEU A 518 28.57 -3.60 2.63
N PHE A 519 27.80 -3.99 1.62
CA PHE A 519 28.04 -5.22 0.85
C PHE A 519 29.19 -5.10 -0.15
N VAL A 520 29.46 -3.89 -0.64
CA VAL A 520 30.53 -3.64 -1.62
C VAL A 520 31.90 -3.50 -0.97
N SER A 521 31.95 -3.11 0.31
CA SER A 521 33.20 -2.86 1.05
C SER A 521 34.08 -4.09 1.27
N GLY A 522 33.52 -5.30 1.18
CA GLY A 522 34.21 -6.54 1.57
C GLY A 522 34.42 -6.68 3.08
N ILE A 523 33.75 -5.87 3.90
CA ILE A 523 33.77 -5.98 5.37
C ILE A 523 32.59 -6.82 5.86
N VAL A 524 31.48 -6.77 5.12
CA VAL A 524 30.23 -7.47 5.44
C VAL A 524 29.96 -8.52 4.36
N TYR A 525 29.94 -9.78 4.78
CA TYR A 525 29.70 -10.92 3.88
C TYR A 525 28.32 -11.51 4.15
N PRO A 526 27.35 -11.32 3.23
CA PRO A 526 26.05 -11.96 3.36
C PRO A 526 26.19 -13.43 3.00
N LEU A 527 26.07 -14.32 3.99
CA LEU A 527 26.22 -15.75 3.79
C LEU A 527 24.88 -16.44 3.53
N PHE A 528 23.84 -15.99 4.22
CA PHE A 528 22.49 -16.54 4.11
C PHE A 528 21.43 -15.46 4.12
N THR A 529 20.28 -15.75 3.52
CA THR A 529 19.11 -14.87 3.50
C THR A 529 17.84 -15.67 3.77
N SER A 530 16.88 -15.07 4.45
CA SER A 530 15.61 -15.71 4.82
C SER A 530 14.61 -15.70 3.67
N ASP A 531 13.45 -16.35 3.85
CA ASP A 531 12.24 -16.05 3.09
C ASP A 531 11.89 -14.55 3.20
N PRO A 532 11.20 -13.97 2.19
CA PRO A 532 10.69 -12.60 2.28
C PRO A 532 9.73 -12.41 3.45
N VAL A 533 9.80 -11.23 4.06
CA VAL A 533 8.94 -10.75 5.14
C VAL A 533 8.22 -9.51 4.63
N HIS A 534 7.01 -9.72 4.12
CA HIS A 534 6.19 -8.64 3.56
C HIS A 534 5.35 -7.96 4.65
N PHE A 535 5.46 -6.64 4.76
CA PHE A 535 4.75 -5.84 5.74
C PHE A 535 3.23 -5.97 5.59
N GLY A 536 2.54 -5.98 6.74
CA GLY A 536 1.08 -6.13 6.78
C GLY A 536 0.54 -7.51 6.36
N THR A 537 1.42 -8.48 6.08
CA THR A 537 1.03 -9.87 5.82
C THR A 537 1.23 -10.73 7.07
N ALA A 538 0.75 -11.97 7.05
CA ALA A 538 1.03 -12.94 8.13
C ALA A 538 2.52 -13.28 8.28
N GLN A 539 3.35 -12.92 7.29
CA GLN A 539 4.81 -13.08 7.35
C GLN A 539 5.49 -11.90 8.04
N ASP A 540 4.81 -10.78 8.29
CA ASP A 540 5.34 -9.58 8.97
C ASP A 540 5.62 -9.86 10.45
N LYS A 541 6.61 -10.70 10.70
CA LYS A 541 7.09 -11.08 12.02
C LYS A 541 8.21 -10.14 12.42
N LEU A 542 8.33 -9.90 13.72
CA LEU A 542 9.41 -9.08 14.28
C LEU A 542 10.76 -9.82 14.31
N MET A 543 10.73 -11.14 14.25
CA MET A 543 11.91 -11.98 14.38
C MET A 543 12.03 -12.94 13.19
N PRO A 544 13.26 -13.40 12.88
CA PRO A 544 13.49 -14.35 11.80
C PRO A 544 13.09 -15.80 12.13
N THR A 545 12.31 -16.01 13.20
CA THR A 545 11.93 -17.35 13.63
C THR A 545 10.99 -18.00 12.63
N GLU A 546 11.17 -19.31 12.45
CA GLU A 546 10.38 -20.14 11.51
C GLU A 546 10.54 -19.82 10.01
N LEU A 547 11.29 -18.78 9.64
CA LEU A 547 11.60 -18.50 8.24
C LEU A 547 12.51 -19.59 7.65
N GLY A 548 12.27 -19.94 6.38
CA GLY A 548 13.23 -20.71 5.60
C GLY A 548 14.44 -19.86 5.23
N TRP A 549 15.59 -20.50 5.08
CA TRP A 549 16.85 -19.83 4.73
C TRP A 549 17.42 -20.38 3.43
N TYR A 550 18.21 -19.56 2.75
CA TYR A 550 18.88 -19.84 1.48
C TYR A 550 20.34 -19.39 1.56
N TYR A 551 21.19 -19.99 0.73
CA TYR A 551 22.52 -19.43 0.50
C TYR A 551 22.40 -18.09 -0.19
N THR A 552 23.31 -17.18 0.12
CA THR A 552 23.40 -15.89 -0.55
C THR A 552 24.63 -15.87 -1.47
N ALA A 553 24.44 -15.37 -2.69
CA ALA A 553 25.52 -14.94 -3.56
C ALA A 553 25.46 -13.43 -3.73
N THR A 554 26.50 -12.82 -4.27
CA THR A 554 26.44 -11.45 -4.74
C THR A 554 26.15 -11.42 -6.24
N ASP A 555 25.35 -10.46 -6.68
CA ASP A 555 25.15 -10.18 -8.10
C ASP A 555 26.35 -9.42 -8.70
N GLU A 556 26.24 -9.01 -9.96
CA GLU A 556 27.32 -8.28 -10.66
C GLU A 556 27.64 -6.90 -10.06
N TYR A 557 26.76 -6.37 -9.21
CA TYR A 557 26.90 -5.10 -8.51
C TYR A 557 27.32 -5.27 -7.04
N GLY A 558 27.50 -6.51 -6.59
CA GLY A 558 27.87 -6.81 -5.21
C GLY A 558 26.68 -6.93 -4.26
N TYR A 559 25.43 -6.87 -4.75
CA TYR A 559 24.25 -6.97 -3.90
C TYR A 559 23.89 -8.41 -3.59
N PRO A 560 23.42 -8.70 -2.37
CA PRO A 560 23.06 -10.06 -2.00
C PRO A 560 21.83 -10.56 -2.77
N LEU A 561 21.90 -11.80 -3.24
CA LEU A 561 20.85 -12.50 -3.96
C LEU A 561 20.71 -13.92 -3.40
N ALA A 562 19.48 -14.32 -3.08
CA ALA A 562 19.18 -15.69 -2.67
C ALA A 562 19.46 -16.67 -3.82
N ILE A 563 20.22 -17.74 -3.56
CA ILE A 563 20.55 -18.77 -4.56
C ILE A 563 20.21 -20.18 -4.08
N GLY A 564 19.75 -21.01 -5.02
CA GLY A 564 19.49 -22.42 -4.79
C GLY A 564 18.20 -22.71 -4.00
N PRO A 565 17.97 -23.99 -3.65
CA PRO A 565 16.86 -24.38 -2.79
C PRO A 565 17.09 -23.90 -1.35
N SER A 566 16.02 -23.89 -0.55
CA SER A 566 16.17 -23.65 0.89
C SER A 566 17.12 -24.67 1.51
N ILE A 567 18.00 -24.20 2.40
CA ILE A 567 18.96 -25.03 3.14
C ILE A 567 18.31 -25.77 4.32
N GLY A 568 16.99 -25.60 4.51
CA GLY A 568 16.24 -26.24 5.59
C GLY A 568 16.49 -25.67 6.98
N THR A 569 17.55 -24.87 7.18
CA THR A 569 17.82 -24.18 8.46
C THR A 569 16.62 -23.36 8.90
N ARG A 570 16.32 -23.42 10.20
CA ARG A 570 15.31 -22.60 10.86
C ARG A 570 15.87 -22.07 12.17
N LEU A 571 15.40 -20.88 12.54
CA LEU A 571 15.72 -20.26 13.83
C LEU A 571 14.51 -20.39 14.76
N LEU A 572 14.79 -20.64 16.03
CA LEU A 572 13.86 -20.69 17.15
C LEU A 572 14.29 -19.66 18.19
N CYS A 573 13.35 -19.28 19.05
CA CYS A 573 13.70 -18.57 20.27
C CYS A 573 14.45 -19.51 21.21
N GLY A 574 15.61 -19.05 21.71
CA GLY A 574 16.46 -19.80 22.63
C GLY A 574 15.90 -19.86 24.05
N GLN A 575 14.89 -19.05 24.34
CA GLN A 575 14.21 -18.95 25.62
C GLN A 575 12.73 -19.30 25.48
N CYS A 576 12.15 -19.70 26.60
CA CYS A 576 10.72 -19.90 26.73
C CYS A 576 10.06 -18.75 27.49
N SER A 577 8.79 -18.56 27.22
CA SER A 577 7.91 -17.60 27.92
C SER A 577 6.60 -18.30 28.21
N SER A 578 5.97 -17.96 29.33
CA SER A 578 4.71 -18.57 29.78
C SER A 578 3.55 -18.36 28.80
N GLU A 579 3.60 -17.33 27.95
CA GLU A 579 2.49 -16.95 27.08
C GLU A 579 2.69 -17.35 25.60
N PHE A 580 3.91 -17.30 25.08
CA PHE A 580 4.14 -17.37 23.62
C PHE A 580 5.14 -18.44 23.18
N PHE A 581 6.15 -18.77 24.00
CA PHE A 581 7.24 -19.67 23.62
C PHE A 581 7.28 -20.87 24.55
N ASN A 582 6.57 -21.94 24.17
CA ASN A 582 6.58 -23.19 24.92
C ASN A 582 7.79 -24.04 24.53
N CYS A 583 8.30 -24.82 25.49
CA CYS A 583 9.39 -25.80 25.34
C CYS A 583 8.98 -27.05 24.55
N GLY A 584 8.26 -26.84 23.44
CA GLY A 584 7.58 -27.91 22.70
C GLY A 584 6.61 -28.70 23.58
N LEU A 585 6.28 -29.91 23.14
CA LEU A 585 5.47 -30.86 23.93
C LEU A 585 6.31 -31.68 24.93
N HIS A 586 7.63 -31.47 24.94
CA HIS A 586 8.61 -32.36 25.59
C HIS A 586 9.52 -31.64 26.58
N GLY A 587 9.09 -30.49 27.08
CA GLY A 587 9.80 -29.75 28.12
C GLY A 587 8.86 -28.86 28.92
N PHE A 588 9.41 -28.25 29.96
CA PHE A 588 8.76 -27.19 30.71
C PHE A 588 9.70 -25.99 30.82
N CYS A 589 9.12 -24.79 30.94
CA CYS A 589 9.89 -23.57 31.08
C CYS A 589 10.30 -23.39 32.53
N GLU A 590 11.61 -23.32 32.80
CA GLU A 590 12.16 -22.99 34.11
C GLU A 590 12.66 -21.54 34.10
N PHE A 591 12.11 -20.72 34.99
CA PHE A 591 12.46 -19.31 35.13
C PHE A 591 13.56 -19.17 36.19
N ASP A 592 14.63 -18.44 35.86
CA ASP A 592 15.77 -18.24 36.76
C ASP A 592 15.42 -17.41 38.01
N SER A 593 14.36 -16.60 37.94
CA SER A 593 13.84 -15.80 39.05
C SER A 593 12.34 -15.51 38.88
N ASP A 594 11.66 -15.16 39.98
CA ASP A 594 10.25 -14.76 39.96
C ASP A 594 9.99 -13.47 39.14
N GLU A 595 11.03 -12.71 38.78
CA GLU A 595 10.93 -11.46 38.02
C GLU A 595 11.34 -11.61 36.55
N SER A 596 11.83 -12.77 36.12
CA SER A 596 12.22 -13.00 34.73
C SER A 596 11.01 -13.32 33.85
N TYR A 597 10.81 -12.56 32.77
CA TYR A 597 9.81 -12.88 31.74
C TYR A 597 10.22 -14.07 30.86
N PHE A 598 11.52 -14.39 30.86
CA PHE A 598 12.11 -15.44 30.05
C PHE A 598 12.69 -16.54 30.93
N GLY A 599 12.49 -17.78 30.52
CA GLY A 599 13.07 -18.96 31.14
C GLY A 599 13.90 -19.78 30.15
N SER A 600 14.54 -20.81 30.67
CA SER A 600 15.21 -21.84 29.87
C SER A 600 14.35 -23.10 29.83
N CYS A 601 14.41 -23.82 28.71
CA CYS A 601 13.66 -25.06 28.56
C CYS A 601 14.35 -26.24 29.25
N GLN A 602 13.66 -26.83 30.23
CA GLN A 602 14.05 -28.10 30.81
C GLN A 602 13.38 -29.24 30.04
N CYS A 603 14.19 -30.01 29.32
CA CYS A 603 13.71 -31.10 28.48
C CYS A 603 13.47 -32.38 29.25
N LEU A 604 12.40 -33.09 28.90
CA LEU A 604 12.16 -34.44 29.37
C LEU A 604 13.27 -35.39 28.90
N GLU A 605 13.47 -36.47 29.64
CA GLU A 605 14.51 -37.45 29.33
C GLU A 605 14.40 -37.95 27.87
N GLY A 606 15.53 -37.91 27.15
CA GLY A 606 15.60 -38.25 25.73
C GLY A 606 15.35 -37.10 24.78
N TYR A 607 15.00 -35.90 25.24
CA TYR A 607 14.86 -34.72 24.40
C TYR A 607 15.96 -33.70 24.68
N VAL A 608 16.40 -33.01 23.63
CA VAL A 608 17.42 -31.97 23.67
C VAL A 608 17.05 -30.83 22.71
N GLY A 609 17.71 -29.70 22.90
CA GLY A 609 17.54 -28.52 22.05
C GLY A 609 16.90 -27.36 22.81
N PRO A 610 16.94 -26.15 22.24
CA PRO A 610 16.50 -24.93 22.90
C PRO A 610 15.02 -24.93 23.24
N GLN A 611 14.20 -25.68 22.47
CA GLN A 611 12.77 -25.87 22.74
C GLN A 611 12.42 -27.36 22.91
N CYS A 612 13.40 -28.18 23.32
CA CYS A 612 13.23 -29.63 23.50
C CYS A 612 12.69 -30.34 22.25
N GLU A 613 13.09 -29.85 21.08
CA GLU A 613 12.50 -30.21 19.81
C GLU A 613 13.09 -31.48 19.19
N LYS A 614 14.24 -31.96 19.68
CA LYS A 614 14.95 -33.11 19.11
C LYS A 614 15.03 -34.26 20.11
N TYR A 615 14.60 -35.45 19.68
CA TYR A 615 14.88 -36.68 20.40
C TYR A 615 16.34 -37.09 20.19
N ASP A 616 17.08 -37.26 21.27
CA ASP A 616 18.45 -37.76 21.27
C ASP A 616 18.52 -39.11 21.99
N PRO A 617 18.63 -40.23 21.25
CA PRO A 617 18.76 -41.56 21.84
C PRO A 617 19.98 -41.68 22.77
N ALA A 618 21.03 -40.89 22.56
CA ALA A 618 22.23 -40.90 23.41
C ALA A 618 21.97 -40.29 24.79
N ALA A 619 21.00 -39.39 24.92
CA ALA A 619 20.61 -38.81 26.21
C ALA A 619 19.99 -39.84 27.16
N ILE A 620 19.44 -40.94 26.63
CA ILE A 620 18.81 -42.03 27.41
C ILE A 620 19.85 -43.08 27.85
N GLY A 621 20.98 -43.17 27.15
CA GLY A 621 21.88 -44.32 27.20
C GLY A 621 22.86 -44.44 28.38
N ASN A 622 22.87 -43.52 29.34
CA ASN A 622 23.92 -43.51 30.39
C ASN A 622 23.42 -43.52 31.85
N ASN A 623 22.11 -43.46 32.11
CA ASN A 623 21.59 -43.48 33.49
C ASN A 623 21.31 -44.89 34.06
N GLU A 624 21.27 -45.95 33.25
CA GLU A 624 20.98 -47.32 33.73
C GLU A 624 22.17 -48.07 34.37
N THR A 625 23.36 -47.46 34.50
CA THR A 625 24.51 -48.09 35.18
C THR A 625 24.86 -47.53 36.57
N LYS A 626 23.95 -46.73 37.16
CA LYS A 626 24.04 -46.31 38.57
C LYS A 626 22.69 -46.48 39.28
N LEU A 627 22.34 -47.73 39.57
CA LEU A 627 21.45 -48.12 40.66
C LEU A 627 21.99 -49.36 41.34
#